data_AF-A0A3N1X2M3-F1
#
_entry.id   AF-A0A3N1X2M3-F1
#
_cell.length_a   1.000
_cell.length_b   1.000
_cell.length_c   1.000
_cell.angle_alpha   90.00
_cell.angle_beta   90.00
_cell.angle_gamma   90.00
#
_symmetry.space_group_name_H-M   'P 1'
#
loop_
_entity.id
_entity.type
_entity.pdbx_description
1 polymer ?
#
loop_
_entity_poly.entity_id
_entity_poly.type
_entity_poly.pdbx_seq_one_letter_code
_entity_poly.pdbx_strand_id
1 'polypeptide(L)'
;MCPLSKSHRQSRPHRLSAPCVRRRLHGYTLLELTVAGSVAAVVTAGALLTLQFNERMTAGKIVAEHMLRLSAAVVRYKELYHKELTRLPPICGQSSYAVGLSKAGPDLSAVAPARPLCSVERRGSPAVFMDNGLQPSVADLQAFGLLESGFDPRLVLPLMPAVPVKRADTSGAPSTLDAPAEFGILIAAVCLESGASTLLPPTPPSPHEPDPCGFQASGGHADLVSTVFNIRPYDVGGDRFGSGARLGAMLQALGGQGFMAQLGSDGQLRAYKGQSVLPNPVTAPTLNGAAGLPGIVAAHHRSVPSEFTMRDGSNPPTQDWNFANRALNHVSTLGVDGLATLGSVKVGNNLSVSGNAEVDGDVTIDGAAAVTGRVVMTGGASLYGASSVEHLGMRSIQSIGDACSTRHHSFAQDDQNLEQLMMCHNTKWVRIAAATPAAPPPPAASQRPGFHFRLSERGFRGLLRFEVIYRQNGSTYSAKSPEYSQTGATWSWTPDASNQQIVLLVAQIHAGQNGWVSIMRRPLDDDLYRTKGKCYNILSTAYPFPVDHSCN
;
A
#
# COMPACT_ATOMS: atom_id res chain seq x y z
N MET A 1 -72.65 -27.32 6.70
CA MET A 1 -73.97 -26.86 6.25
C MET A 1 -73.77 -25.86 5.11
N CYS A 2 -74.13 -26.27 3.89
CA CYS A 2 -74.58 -25.45 2.74
C CYS A 2 -74.96 -26.46 1.63
N PRO A 3 -75.96 -26.16 0.79
CA PRO A 3 -77.06 -27.11 0.58
C PRO A 3 -77.06 -27.83 -0.77
N LEU A 4 -77.93 -28.85 -0.79
CA LEU A 4 -78.40 -29.66 -1.91
C LEU A 4 -78.89 -28.83 -3.11
N SER A 5 -78.57 -29.29 -4.31
CA SER A 5 -79.43 -29.15 -5.49
C SER A 5 -79.39 -30.43 -6.31
N LYS A 6 -80.54 -31.10 -6.40
CA LYS A 6 -80.86 -32.19 -7.34
C LYS A 6 -81.63 -31.58 -8.52
N SER A 7 -81.31 -31.95 -9.76
CA SER A 7 -82.32 -32.15 -10.80
C SER A 7 -81.77 -32.99 -11.97
N HIS A 8 -82.67 -33.82 -12.49
CA HIS A 8 -82.54 -34.94 -13.43
C HIS A 8 -82.56 -34.52 -14.93
N ARG A 9 -81.82 -35.25 -15.79
CA ARG A 9 -82.30 -36.00 -16.99
C ARG A 9 -81.09 -36.58 -17.76
N GLN A 10 -80.84 -37.89 -17.74
CA GLN A 10 -81.34 -38.97 -18.63
C GLN A 10 -80.97 -38.84 -20.12
N SER A 11 -79.93 -39.58 -20.56
CA SER A 11 -79.94 -40.50 -21.71
C SER A 11 -78.63 -41.30 -21.80
N ARG A 12 -78.75 -42.63 -21.95
CA ARG A 12 -77.72 -43.68 -22.12
C ARG A 12 -77.32 -43.79 -23.61
N PRO A 13 -76.43 -44.73 -24.04
CA PRO A 13 -75.15 -45.18 -23.48
C PRO A 13 -74.06 -45.33 -24.57
N HIS A 14 -72.78 -45.12 -24.27
CA HIS A 14 -71.71 -45.86 -24.95
C HIS A 14 -70.60 -46.22 -23.96
N ARG A 15 -70.50 -47.53 -23.72
CA ARG A 15 -69.39 -48.17 -23.01
C ARG A 15 -68.12 -47.99 -23.85
N LEU A 16 -67.21 -47.15 -23.37
CA LEU A 16 -65.78 -47.35 -23.58
C LEU A 16 -65.17 -47.53 -22.20
N SER A 17 -64.82 -48.78 -21.93
CA SER A 17 -64.13 -49.24 -20.74
C SER A 17 -62.75 -48.61 -20.69
N ALA A 18 -62.65 -47.42 -20.08
CA ALA A 18 -61.35 -46.87 -19.72
C ALA A 18 -60.72 -47.79 -18.66
N PRO A 19 -59.47 -48.24 -18.84
CA PRO A 19 -58.79 -49.04 -17.83
C PRO A 19 -58.73 -48.21 -16.55
N CYS A 20 -59.26 -48.80 -15.47
CA CYS A 20 -59.11 -48.27 -14.12
C CYS A 20 -57.61 -48.34 -13.79
N VAL A 21 -56.88 -47.31 -14.18
CA VAL A 21 -55.50 -47.08 -13.74
C VAL A 21 -55.63 -46.81 -12.25
N ARG A 22 -55.47 -47.86 -11.45
CA ARG A 22 -55.08 -47.76 -10.05
C ARG A 22 -53.79 -46.95 -10.02
N ARG A 23 -53.91 -45.62 -9.96
CA ARG A 23 -52.83 -44.75 -9.50
C ARG A 23 -52.57 -45.23 -8.08
N ARG A 24 -51.55 -46.09 -7.93
CA ARG A 24 -50.90 -46.30 -6.65
C ARG A 24 -50.51 -44.90 -6.21
N LEU A 25 -51.30 -44.31 -5.31
CA LEU A 25 -50.87 -43.21 -4.48
C LEU A 25 -49.65 -43.75 -3.75
N HIS A 26 -48.49 -43.52 -4.35
CA HIS A 26 -47.24 -43.76 -3.67
C HIS A 26 -47.31 -42.81 -2.49
N GLY A 27 -47.45 -43.37 -1.30
CA GLY A 27 -47.30 -42.64 -0.06
C GLY A 27 -45.85 -42.16 0.01
N TYR A 28 -45.54 -41.10 -0.73
CA TYR A 28 -44.47 -40.19 -0.39
C TYR A 28 -44.99 -39.45 0.83
N THR A 29 -44.71 -40.11 1.95
CA THR A 29 -45.35 -39.91 3.23
C THR A 29 -44.97 -38.54 3.76
N LEU A 30 -45.81 -38.01 4.64
CA LEU A 30 -45.68 -36.75 5.37
C LEU A 30 -44.24 -36.33 5.74
N LEU A 31 -43.33 -37.29 5.94
CA LEU A 31 -41.92 -37.12 6.26
C LEU A 31 -41.11 -36.38 5.17
N GLU A 32 -41.36 -36.61 3.88
CA GLU A 32 -40.64 -35.87 2.83
C GLU A 32 -41.08 -34.40 2.76
N LEU A 33 -42.37 -34.13 2.99
CA LEU A 33 -42.91 -32.78 3.08
C LEU A 33 -42.40 -32.04 4.32
N THR A 34 -42.25 -32.71 5.46
CA THR A 34 -41.70 -32.07 6.67
C THR A 34 -40.21 -31.77 6.53
N VAL A 35 -39.43 -32.67 5.91
CA VAL A 35 -38.01 -32.43 5.62
C VAL A 35 -37.85 -31.30 4.59
N ALA A 36 -38.63 -31.31 3.51
CA ALA A 36 -38.59 -30.23 2.52
C ALA A 36 -39.00 -28.88 3.15
N GLY A 37 -40.04 -28.87 4.00
CA GLY A 37 -40.49 -27.69 4.72
C GLY A 37 -39.44 -27.15 5.71
N SER A 38 -38.74 -28.02 6.44
CA SER A 38 -37.70 -27.59 7.37
C SER A 38 -36.47 -27.04 6.65
N VAL A 39 -36.03 -27.67 5.55
CA VAL A 39 -34.93 -27.16 4.71
C VAL A 39 -35.32 -25.81 4.11
N ALA A 40 -36.53 -25.67 3.58
CA ALA A 40 -37.02 -24.40 3.04
C ALA A 40 -37.05 -23.29 4.10
N ALA A 41 -37.48 -23.61 5.34
CA ALA A 41 -37.49 -22.66 6.45
C ALA A 41 -36.06 -22.22 6.83
N VAL A 42 -35.09 -23.16 6.89
CA VAL A 42 -33.69 -22.85 7.19
C VAL A 42 -33.06 -21.98 6.09
N VAL A 43 -33.29 -22.31 4.82
CA VAL A 43 -32.79 -21.51 3.69
C VAL A 43 -33.39 -20.11 3.70
N THR A 44 -34.70 -20.00 3.94
CA THR A 44 -35.39 -18.70 4.02
C THR A 44 -34.89 -17.85 5.18
N ALA A 45 -34.72 -18.45 6.36
CA ALA A 45 -34.14 -17.78 7.52
C ALA A 45 -32.69 -17.33 7.25
N GLY A 46 -31.87 -18.18 6.60
CA GLY A 46 -30.52 -17.82 6.18
C GLY A 46 -30.49 -16.65 5.21
N ALA A 47 -31.35 -16.65 4.19
CA ALA A 47 -31.46 -15.55 3.24
C ALA A 47 -31.88 -14.23 3.90
N LEU A 48 -32.86 -14.26 4.82
CA LEU A 48 -33.27 -13.09 5.59
C LEU A 48 -32.14 -12.56 6.48
N LEU A 49 -31.38 -13.44 7.14
CA LEU A 49 -30.22 -13.05 7.93
C LEU A 49 -29.12 -12.41 7.08
N THR A 50 -28.87 -12.92 5.87
CA THR A 50 -27.92 -12.31 4.91
C THR A 50 -28.38 -10.95 4.43
N LEU A 51 -29.68 -10.77 4.13
CA LEU A 51 -30.23 -9.47 3.75
C LEU A 51 -30.09 -8.45 4.89
N GLN A 52 -30.47 -8.82 6.12
CA GLN A 52 -30.29 -7.98 7.29
C GLN A 52 -28.82 -7.62 7.54
N PHE A 53 -27.90 -8.58 7.34
CA PHE A 53 -26.47 -8.33 7.45
C PHE A 53 -25.99 -7.30 6.42
N ASN A 54 -26.41 -7.43 5.16
CA ASN A 54 -26.06 -6.50 4.09
C ASN A 54 -26.63 -5.10 4.30
N GLU A 55 -27.86 -4.98 4.81
CA GLU A 55 -28.45 -3.71 5.20
C GLU A 55 -27.64 -3.04 6.33
N ARG A 56 -27.20 -3.81 7.33
CA ARG A 56 -26.36 -3.32 8.43
C ARG A 56 -24.98 -2.85 7.94
N MET A 57 -24.35 -3.59 7.03
CA MET A 57 -23.08 -3.19 6.38
C MET A 57 -23.26 -1.89 5.59
N THR A 58 -24.35 -1.77 4.84
CA THR A 58 -24.67 -0.58 4.03
C THR A 58 -24.87 0.64 4.91
N ALA A 59 -25.61 0.50 6.02
CA ALA A 59 -25.76 1.58 7.00
C ALA A 59 -24.40 2.04 7.56
N GLY A 60 -23.49 1.11 7.87
CA GLY A 60 -22.13 1.44 8.31
C GLY A 60 -21.34 2.24 7.28
N LYS A 61 -21.41 1.85 6.00
CA LYS A 61 -20.77 2.57 4.88
C LYS A 61 -21.31 3.98 4.71
N ILE A 62 -22.64 4.15 4.78
CA ILE A 62 -23.27 5.47 4.68
C ILE A 62 -22.74 6.41 5.77
N VAL A 63 -22.66 5.95 7.02
CA VAL A 63 -22.13 6.79 8.11
C VAL A 63 -20.66 7.13 7.92
N ALA A 64 -19.85 6.20 7.41
CA ALA A 64 -18.47 6.49 7.05
C ALA A 64 -18.39 7.56 5.95
N GLU A 65 -19.21 7.49 4.90
CA GLU A 65 -19.28 8.51 3.85
C GLU A 65 -19.66 9.88 4.41
N HIS A 66 -20.63 9.95 5.33
CA HIS A 66 -20.98 11.19 6.03
C HIS A 66 -19.79 11.76 6.81
N MET A 67 -19.08 10.92 7.57
CA MET A 67 -17.89 11.35 8.31
C MET A 67 -16.75 11.79 7.39
N LEU A 68 -16.55 11.14 6.25
CA LEU A 68 -15.53 11.53 5.26
C LEU A 68 -15.87 12.86 4.60
N ARG A 69 -17.14 13.11 4.26
CA ARG A 69 -17.58 14.41 3.73
C ARG A 69 -17.36 15.53 4.75
N LEU A 70 -17.74 15.29 6.01
CA LEU A 70 -17.51 16.25 7.08
C LEU A 70 -16.02 16.47 7.31
N SER A 71 -15.21 15.40 7.33
CA SER A 71 -13.75 15.47 7.43
C SER A 71 -13.18 16.34 6.31
N ALA A 72 -13.56 16.11 5.05
CA ALA A 72 -13.13 16.89 3.90
C ALA A 72 -13.47 18.39 4.01
N ALA A 73 -14.64 18.74 4.56
CA ALA A 73 -15.00 20.13 4.85
C ALA A 73 -14.09 20.75 5.93
N VAL A 74 -13.72 19.98 6.95
CA VAL A 74 -12.77 20.39 7.99
C VAL A 74 -11.36 20.57 7.42
N VAL A 75 -10.93 19.74 6.47
CA VAL A 75 -9.63 19.93 5.77
C VAL A 75 -9.60 21.27 5.08
N ARG A 76 -10.62 21.57 4.26
CA ARG A 76 -10.73 22.85 3.56
C ARG A 76 -10.78 24.03 4.53
N TYR A 77 -11.48 23.87 5.66
CA TYR A 77 -11.49 24.86 6.72
C TYR A 77 -10.09 25.11 7.29
N LYS A 78 -9.35 24.05 7.63
CA LYS A 78 -7.96 24.16 8.11
C LYS A 78 -7.05 24.84 7.10
N GLU A 79 -7.20 24.55 5.81
CA GLU A 79 -6.39 25.15 4.74
C GLU A 79 -6.67 26.64 4.56
N LEU A 80 -7.96 27.03 4.51
CA LEU A 80 -8.37 28.41 4.29
C LEU A 80 -8.05 29.31 5.49
N TYR A 81 -8.18 28.79 6.72
CA TYR A 81 -8.02 29.56 7.95
C TYR A 81 -6.75 29.16 8.73
N HIS A 82 -5.77 28.55 8.07
CA HIS A 82 -4.58 28.01 8.72
C HIS A 82 -3.87 29.05 9.62
N LYS A 83 -3.73 30.29 9.14
CA LYS A 83 -3.04 31.37 9.87
C LYS A 83 -3.80 31.85 11.09
N GLU A 84 -5.13 31.89 11.01
CA GLU A 84 -6.02 32.25 12.10
C GLU A 84 -6.05 31.14 13.16
N LEU A 85 -6.20 29.89 12.73
CA LEU A 85 -6.30 28.72 13.61
C LEU A 85 -5.01 28.46 14.39
N THR A 86 -3.84 28.65 13.78
CA THR A 86 -2.55 28.48 14.45
C THR A 86 -2.24 29.56 15.48
N ARG A 87 -3.00 30.67 15.49
CA ARG A 87 -2.91 31.72 16.52
C ARG A 87 -3.84 31.47 17.71
N LEU A 88 -4.75 30.50 17.61
CA LEU A 88 -5.67 30.20 18.70
C LEU A 88 -4.94 29.44 19.82
N PRO A 89 -5.22 29.76 21.09
CA PRO A 89 -4.66 29.02 22.22
C PRO A 89 -5.01 27.52 22.16
N PRO A 90 -4.11 26.60 22.55
CA PRO A 90 -4.37 25.15 22.52
C PRO A 90 -5.61 24.71 23.30
N ILE A 91 -5.98 25.46 24.35
CA ILE A 91 -7.20 25.19 25.13
C ILE A 91 -8.46 25.20 24.28
N CYS A 92 -8.48 25.97 23.18
CA CYS A 92 -9.60 26.01 22.24
C CYS A 92 -9.81 24.65 21.53
N GLY A 93 -8.76 23.83 21.40
CA GLY A 93 -8.79 22.51 20.79
C GLY A 93 -9.01 21.35 21.79
N GLN A 94 -9.27 21.64 23.07
CA GLN A 94 -9.58 20.61 24.06
C GLN A 94 -11.05 20.22 23.98
N SER A 95 -11.36 18.93 23.92
CA SER A 95 -12.74 18.46 23.82
C SER A 95 -13.60 18.99 24.96
N SER A 96 -14.72 19.61 24.61
CA SER A 96 -15.74 20.06 25.56
C SER A 96 -16.69 18.93 25.99
N TYR A 97 -16.42 17.66 25.70
CA TYR A 97 -17.34 16.55 25.99
C TYR A 97 -16.78 15.60 27.06
N ALA A 98 -17.59 15.35 28.09
CA ALA A 98 -17.24 14.46 29.19
C ALA A 98 -18.42 13.58 29.60
N VAL A 99 -18.13 12.47 30.27
CA VAL A 99 -19.13 11.60 30.90
C VAL A 99 -18.98 11.66 32.41
N GLY A 100 -20.09 11.70 33.15
CA GLY A 100 -20.06 11.66 34.61
C GLY A 100 -19.31 12.84 35.22
N LEU A 101 -18.28 12.57 36.03
CA LEU A 101 -17.43 13.57 36.71
C LEU A 101 -16.09 13.84 36.00
N SER A 102 -15.92 13.38 34.75
CA SER A 102 -14.71 13.70 33.98
C SER A 102 -14.59 15.22 33.77
N LYS A 103 -13.36 15.73 33.84
CA LYS A 103 -13.06 17.09 33.39
C LYS A 103 -12.99 17.12 31.86
N ALA A 104 -13.78 17.99 31.24
CA ALA A 104 -13.62 18.36 29.84
C ALA A 104 -12.92 19.73 29.75
N GLY A 105 -12.48 20.10 28.55
CA GLY A 105 -12.04 21.46 28.28
C GLY A 105 -13.20 22.44 28.52
N PRO A 106 -12.93 23.67 29.00
CA PRO A 106 -13.98 24.65 29.23
C PRO A 106 -14.70 24.95 27.91
N ASP A 107 -16.03 25.06 27.97
CA ASP A 107 -16.80 25.55 26.83
C ASP A 107 -16.63 27.07 26.74
N LEU A 108 -15.75 27.49 25.83
CA LEU A 108 -15.40 28.89 25.63
C LEU A 108 -16.39 29.62 24.71
N SER A 109 -17.43 28.95 24.19
CA SER A 109 -18.47 29.59 23.37
C SER A 109 -19.29 30.62 24.16
N ALA A 110 -19.42 30.45 25.48
CA ALA A 110 -20.21 31.33 26.34
C ALA A 110 -19.43 32.52 26.93
N VAL A 111 -18.12 32.63 26.68
CA VAL A 111 -17.26 33.64 27.31
C VAL A 111 -17.04 34.84 26.37
N ALA A 112 -17.83 35.88 26.61
CA ALA A 112 -17.67 37.30 26.21
C ALA A 112 -18.57 37.84 25.07
N PRO A 113 -19.13 39.07 25.24
CA PRO A 113 -20.09 39.67 24.31
C PRO A 113 -19.47 40.37 23.09
N ALA A 114 -18.13 40.44 22.96
CA ALA A 114 -17.49 41.23 21.90
C ALA A 114 -16.63 40.44 20.90
N ARG A 115 -16.05 39.29 21.31
CA ARG A 115 -15.33 38.30 20.48
C ARG A 115 -14.84 37.17 21.40
N PRO A 116 -15.32 35.92 21.25
CA PRO A 116 -14.80 34.79 22.02
C PRO A 116 -13.29 34.61 21.76
N LEU A 117 -12.53 34.22 22.79
CA LEU A 117 -11.09 33.95 22.69
C LEU A 117 -10.73 32.97 21.57
N CYS A 118 -11.63 32.01 21.32
CA CYS A 118 -11.45 30.96 20.34
C CYS A 118 -12.10 31.27 18.99
N SER A 119 -12.65 32.48 18.79
CA SER A 119 -13.45 32.76 17.60
C SER A 119 -12.63 32.95 16.33
N VAL A 120 -13.20 32.53 15.20
CA VAL A 120 -12.67 32.78 13.85
C VAL A 120 -13.71 33.53 13.05
N GLU A 121 -13.28 34.61 12.39
CA GLU A 121 -14.12 35.48 11.59
C GLU A 121 -13.90 35.19 10.10
N ARG A 122 -14.97 34.86 9.37
CA ARG A 122 -14.94 34.84 7.90
C ARG A 122 -14.92 36.27 7.39
N ARG A 123 -13.87 36.63 6.63
CA ARG A 123 -13.82 37.90 5.90
C ARG A 123 -14.86 37.91 4.78
N GLY A 124 -16.09 38.32 5.09
CA GLY A 124 -17.19 38.47 4.15
C GLY A 124 -18.16 39.55 4.64
N SER A 125 -19.10 39.96 3.78
CA SER A 125 -20.19 40.87 4.14
C SER A 125 -21.52 40.12 3.95
N PRO A 126 -22.27 39.79 5.02
CA PRO A 126 -21.98 40.07 6.43
C PRO A 126 -20.85 39.18 7.02
N ALA A 127 -20.20 39.66 8.07
CA ALA A 127 -19.24 38.88 8.83
C ALA A 127 -19.95 37.72 9.53
N VAL A 128 -19.41 36.51 9.37
CA VAL A 128 -19.88 35.31 10.07
C VAL A 128 -18.81 34.90 11.05
N PHE A 129 -19.22 34.72 12.30
CA PHE A 129 -18.34 34.32 13.41
C PHE A 129 -18.60 32.86 13.75
N MET A 130 -17.53 32.15 14.05
CA MET A 130 -17.56 30.83 14.64
C MET A 130 -17.13 30.95 16.10
N ASP A 131 -17.90 30.41 17.03
CA ASP A 131 -17.65 30.57 18.47
C ASP A 131 -16.32 29.95 18.92
N ASN A 132 -16.01 28.77 18.38
CA ASN A 132 -14.73 28.09 18.60
C ASN A 132 -14.15 27.57 17.28
N GLY A 133 -13.15 28.28 16.77
CA GLY A 133 -12.43 27.95 15.56
C GLY A 133 -11.71 26.62 15.58
N LEU A 134 -11.32 26.09 16.75
CA LEU A 134 -10.71 24.76 16.88
C LEU A 134 -11.74 23.65 17.17
N GLN A 135 -13.01 23.99 17.38
CA GLN A 135 -14.12 23.04 17.53
C GLN A 135 -15.35 23.51 16.73
N PRO A 136 -15.23 23.64 15.38
CA PRO A 136 -16.36 24.06 14.55
C PRO A 136 -17.53 23.09 14.70
N SER A 137 -18.75 23.61 14.75
CA SER A 137 -19.95 22.79 14.58
C SER A 137 -20.23 22.52 13.09
N VAL A 138 -21.10 21.54 12.82
CA VAL A 138 -21.61 21.30 11.46
C VAL A 138 -22.31 22.56 10.91
N ALA A 139 -23.07 23.26 11.75
CA ALA A 139 -23.75 24.50 11.37
C ALA A 139 -22.74 25.62 11.02
N ASP A 140 -21.61 25.71 11.73
CA ASP A 140 -20.58 26.69 11.42
C ASP A 140 -19.94 26.41 10.05
N LEU A 141 -19.63 25.14 9.74
CA LEU A 141 -19.08 24.77 8.43
C LEU A 141 -20.07 25.04 7.29
N GLN A 142 -21.37 24.84 7.52
CA GLN A 142 -22.44 25.22 6.57
C GLN A 142 -22.53 26.73 6.40
N ALA A 143 -22.49 27.50 7.49
CA ALA A 143 -22.53 28.97 7.46
C ALA A 143 -21.30 29.55 6.73
N PHE A 144 -20.14 28.89 6.85
CA PHE A 144 -18.91 29.24 6.14
C PHE A 144 -18.93 28.82 4.66
N GLY A 145 -19.91 28.03 4.22
CA GLY A 145 -20.01 27.53 2.84
C GLY A 145 -19.01 26.42 2.52
N LEU A 146 -18.50 25.73 3.55
CA LEU A 146 -17.52 24.65 3.43
C LEU A 146 -18.19 23.27 3.43
N LEU A 147 -19.43 23.20 3.90
CA LEU A 147 -20.27 22.02 3.92
C LEU A 147 -21.64 22.34 3.30
N GLU A 148 -22.23 21.36 2.61
CA GLU A 148 -23.54 21.50 1.98
C GLU A 148 -24.65 21.77 3.03
N SER A 149 -25.57 22.70 2.74
CA SER A 149 -26.65 23.09 3.66
C SER A 149 -27.65 21.96 3.96
N GLY A 150 -27.64 20.88 3.17
CA GLY A 150 -28.47 19.68 3.38
C GLY A 150 -27.80 18.59 4.21
N PHE A 151 -26.57 18.81 4.71
CA PHE A 151 -25.88 17.82 5.53
C PHE A 151 -26.61 17.62 6.88
N ASP A 152 -27.07 16.40 7.15
CA ASP A 152 -27.69 16.04 8.43
C ASP A 152 -26.60 15.71 9.48
N PRO A 153 -26.48 16.48 10.57
CA PRO A 153 -25.49 16.22 11.62
C PRO A 153 -25.83 14.99 12.48
N ARG A 154 -27.06 14.45 12.39
CA ARG A 154 -27.54 13.39 13.28
C ARG A 154 -26.84 12.06 13.04
N LEU A 155 -26.54 11.37 14.15
CA LEU A 155 -25.96 10.03 14.11
C LEU A 155 -27.01 9.00 13.70
N VAL A 156 -26.75 8.30 12.58
CA VAL A 156 -27.68 7.33 11.99
C VAL A 156 -27.60 5.95 12.67
N LEU A 157 -26.47 5.62 13.31
CA LEU A 157 -26.31 4.31 13.96
C LEU A 157 -26.92 4.31 15.38
N PRO A 158 -27.38 3.14 15.86
CA PRO A 158 -27.84 2.97 17.23
C PRO A 158 -26.80 3.44 18.23
N LEU A 159 -27.25 4.28 19.16
CA LEU A 159 -26.44 4.82 20.24
C LEU A 159 -26.52 3.90 21.45
N MET A 160 -25.46 3.84 22.25
CA MET A 160 -25.55 3.13 23.53
C MET A 160 -26.63 3.79 24.39
N PRO A 161 -27.63 3.02 24.84
CA PRO A 161 -28.58 3.53 25.82
C PRO A 161 -27.82 3.89 27.11
N ALA A 162 -28.24 4.97 27.76
CA ALA A 162 -27.82 5.33 29.12
C ALA A 162 -26.37 5.82 29.34
N VAL A 163 -25.66 6.32 28.33
CA VAL A 163 -24.43 7.12 28.58
C VAL A 163 -24.73 8.62 28.48
N PRO A 164 -24.80 9.35 29.61
CA PRO A 164 -25.01 10.80 29.62
C PRO A 164 -23.70 11.51 29.30
N VAL A 165 -23.36 11.57 28.01
CA VAL A 165 -22.32 12.48 27.53
C VAL A 165 -22.86 13.89 27.71
N LYS A 166 -22.10 14.75 28.38
CA LYS A 166 -22.47 16.13 28.67
C LYS A 166 -21.42 17.06 28.05
N ARG A 167 -21.87 18.21 27.56
CA ARG A 167 -20.96 19.29 27.20
C ARG A 167 -20.46 19.95 28.49
N ALA A 168 -19.20 20.34 28.57
CA ALA A 168 -18.69 21.14 29.67
C ALA A 168 -19.31 22.53 29.68
N ASP A 169 -19.37 23.16 30.84
CA ASP A 169 -19.61 24.59 30.97
C ASP A 169 -18.29 25.38 30.87
N THR A 170 -18.35 26.69 31.10
CA THR A 170 -17.18 27.59 31.07
C THR A 170 -16.12 27.24 32.12
N SER A 171 -16.46 26.45 33.15
CA SER A 171 -15.52 25.99 34.19
C SER A 171 -14.90 24.63 33.87
N GLY A 172 -15.31 23.98 32.78
CA GLY A 172 -14.93 22.61 32.45
C GLY A 172 -15.77 21.55 33.18
N ALA A 173 -16.78 21.96 33.95
CA ALA A 173 -17.68 21.05 34.66
C ALA A 173 -18.79 20.54 33.73
N PRO A 174 -19.28 19.30 33.89
CA PRO A 174 -20.34 18.76 33.06
C PRO A 174 -21.64 19.58 33.16
N SER A 175 -22.19 20.00 32.02
CA SER A 175 -23.48 20.69 31.93
C SER A 175 -24.65 19.83 32.45
N THR A 176 -25.75 20.49 32.79
CA THR A 176 -27.02 19.83 33.10
C THR A 176 -27.66 19.18 31.86
N LEU A 177 -27.35 19.70 30.67
CA LEU A 177 -27.89 19.22 29.40
C LEU A 177 -27.05 18.08 28.81
N ASP A 178 -27.74 17.06 28.31
CA ASP A 178 -27.12 15.99 27.55
C ASP A 178 -26.59 16.53 26.21
N ALA A 179 -25.42 16.03 25.80
CA ALA A 179 -24.81 16.37 24.54
C ALA A 179 -25.66 15.83 23.36
N PRO A 180 -25.72 16.55 22.24
CA PRO A 180 -26.51 16.14 21.09
C PRO A 180 -25.98 14.84 20.48
N ALA A 181 -26.89 14.08 19.85
CA ALA A 181 -26.57 12.89 19.08
C ALA A 181 -26.04 13.26 17.68
N GLU A 182 -24.89 13.95 17.66
CA GLU A 182 -24.30 14.53 16.44
C GLU A 182 -22.79 14.25 16.34
N PHE A 183 -22.18 14.70 15.25
CA PHE A 183 -20.73 14.68 15.08
C PHE A 183 -20.06 15.86 15.80
N GLY A 184 -18.97 15.55 16.50
CA GLY A 184 -18.04 16.52 17.07
C GLY A 184 -16.82 16.69 16.17
N ILE A 185 -16.25 17.88 16.19
CA ILE A 185 -15.04 18.22 15.43
C ILE A 185 -14.04 18.81 16.40
N LEU A 186 -12.81 18.33 16.32
CA LEU A 186 -11.71 18.80 17.13
C LEU A 186 -10.49 19.04 16.25
N ILE A 187 -9.95 20.25 16.29
CA ILE A 187 -8.73 20.65 15.61
C ILE A 187 -7.68 20.94 16.67
N ALA A 188 -6.53 20.30 16.54
CA ALA A 188 -5.41 20.49 17.45
C ALA A 188 -4.19 20.97 16.68
N ALA A 189 -3.47 21.92 17.28
CA ALA A 189 -2.14 22.29 16.82
C ALA A 189 -1.14 21.20 17.22
N VAL A 190 -0.31 20.78 16.28
CA VAL A 190 0.80 19.84 16.48
C VAL A 190 2.08 20.57 16.13
N CYS A 191 3.02 20.60 17.07
CA CYS A 191 4.32 21.22 16.86
C CYS A 191 5.22 20.24 16.10
N LEU A 192 5.67 20.63 14.91
CA LEU A 192 6.66 19.86 14.17
C LEU A 192 8.05 20.29 14.62
N GLU A 193 8.81 19.39 15.25
CA GLU A 193 10.22 19.63 15.56
C GLU A 193 11.01 19.80 14.25
N SER A 194 11.64 20.95 14.08
CA SER A 194 12.45 21.26 12.90
C SER A 194 13.81 20.57 12.98
N GLY A 195 13.86 19.23 12.86
CA GLY A 195 15.05 18.44 12.49
C GLY A 195 16.33 18.57 13.34
N ALA A 196 16.38 19.40 14.37
CA ALA A 196 17.51 19.54 15.26
C ALA A 196 17.40 18.43 16.31
N SER A 197 18.02 17.31 15.99
CA SER A 197 18.13 16.11 16.83
C SER A 197 18.97 16.39 18.09
N THR A 198 18.49 17.25 19.00
CA THR A 198 19.00 17.31 20.37
C THR A 198 18.33 16.20 21.16
N LEU A 199 19.12 15.23 21.63
CA LEU A 199 18.75 13.98 22.30
C LEU A 199 18.01 14.13 23.65
N LEU A 200 17.42 15.29 23.94
CA LEU A 200 16.68 15.54 25.17
C LEU A 200 15.28 16.05 24.81
N PRO A 201 14.20 15.34 25.19
CA PRO A 201 12.85 15.81 24.97
C PRO A 201 12.69 17.17 25.69
N PRO A 202 12.25 18.23 24.99
CA PRO A 202 12.00 19.51 25.64
C PRO A 202 10.91 19.31 26.71
N THR A 203 11.11 19.93 27.87
CA THR A 203 10.06 20.02 28.90
C THR A 203 8.81 20.63 28.28
N PRO A 204 7.61 20.05 28.50
CA PRO A 204 6.38 20.58 27.93
C PRO A 204 6.19 22.04 28.36
N PRO A 205 5.85 22.96 27.44
CA PRO A 205 5.65 24.36 27.76
C PRO A 205 4.49 24.52 28.74
N SER A 206 4.58 25.55 29.58
CA SER A 206 3.53 25.91 30.53
C SER A 206 2.22 26.20 29.77
N PRO A 207 1.05 25.76 30.25
CA PRO A 207 -0.25 25.92 29.56
C PRO A 207 -0.71 27.36 29.34
N HIS A 208 0.06 28.35 29.80
CA HIS A 208 -0.23 29.78 29.65
C HIS A 208 0.71 30.51 28.69
N GLU A 209 1.68 29.82 28.07
CA GLU A 209 2.59 30.46 27.14
C GLU A 209 1.88 30.68 25.79
N PRO A 210 1.85 31.92 25.25
CA PRO A 210 1.07 32.29 24.06
C PRO A 210 1.55 31.66 22.76
N ASP A 211 2.57 30.81 22.84
CA ASP A 211 3.24 30.18 21.72
C ASP A 211 3.47 28.69 22.01
N PRO A 212 2.48 27.82 21.76
CA PRO A 212 2.53 26.42 22.18
C PRO A 212 3.64 25.61 21.50
N CYS A 213 4.25 26.14 20.43
CA CYS A 213 5.37 25.51 19.75
C CYS A 213 6.65 26.35 19.75
N GLY A 214 6.69 27.48 20.46
CA GLY A 214 7.84 28.40 20.47
C GLY A 214 8.18 29.05 19.11
N PHE A 215 7.18 29.26 18.24
CA PHE A 215 7.27 29.95 16.95
C PHE A 215 8.12 31.22 16.96
N GLN A 216 8.04 32.04 18.00
CA GLN A 216 8.76 33.32 18.06
C GLN A 216 10.26 33.15 18.30
N ALA A 217 10.72 32.02 18.82
CA ALA A 217 12.12 31.84 19.21
C ALA A 217 12.94 30.92 18.27
N SER A 218 12.31 29.95 17.60
CA SER A 218 13.07 28.85 16.96
C SER A 218 12.68 28.49 15.53
N GLY A 219 11.73 29.21 14.89
CA GLY A 219 11.31 28.89 13.52
C GLY A 219 10.56 27.55 13.40
N GLY A 220 9.96 27.07 14.49
CA GLY A 220 9.06 25.91 14.48
C GLY A 220 7.93 26.08 13.46
N HIS A 221 7.33 24.98 13.00
CA HIS A 221 6.12 25.02 12.16
C HIS A 221 4.95 24.34 12.90
N ALA A 222 3.84 25.06 13.06
CA ALA A 222 2.60 24.50 13.61
C ALA A 222 1.91 23.81 12.48
N ASP A 223 1.48 22.60 12.76
CA ASP A 223 0.57 21.90 11.89
C ASP A 223 -0.79 21.72 12.55
N LEU A 224 -1.83 21.52 11.75
CA LEU A 224 -3.19 21.36 12.25
C LEU A 224 -3.71 19.96 11.93
N VAL A 225 -3.98 19.17 12.97
CA VAL A 225 -4.66 17.87 12.83
C VAL A 225 -6.13 18.04 13.18
N SER A 226 -6.99 17.27 12.54
CA SER A 226 -8.43 17.29 12.79
C SER A 226 -8.96 15.89 13.08
N THR A 227 -9.91 15.82 14.00
CA THR A 227 -10.60 14.59 14.37
C THR A 227 -12.10 14.87 14.32
N VAL A 228 -12.81 14.20 13.42
CA VAL A 228 -14.27 14.17 13.37
C VAL A 228 -14.73 12.91 14.06
N PHE A 229 -15.63 12.98 15.04
CA PHE A 229 -16.04 11.83 15.84
C PHE A 229 -17.53 11.89 16.19
N ASN A 230 -18.14 10.76 16.55
CA ASN A 230 -19.49 10.78 17.12
C ASN A 230 -19.44 11.20 18.60
N ILE A 231 -20.22 12.21 18.99
CA ILE A 231 -20.24 12.71 20.38
C ILE A 231 -20.81 11.66 21.32
N ARG A 232 -21.87 10.97 20.90
CA ARG A 232 -22.49 9.89 21.66
C ARG A 232 -22.00 8.54 21.16
N PRO A 233 -21.62 7.60 22.05
CA PRO A 233 -21.03 6.33 21.65
C PRO A 233 -22.05 5.46 20.90
N TYR A 234 -21.57 4.76 19.87
CA TYR A 234 -22.36 3.74 19.19
C TYR A 234 -22.48 2.49 20.05
N ASP A 235 -23.62 1.81 19.92
CA ASP A 235 -23.85 0.56 20.63
C ASP A 235 -23.01 -0.57 20.04
N VAL A 236 -21.90 -0.85 20.72
CA VAL A 236 -20.99 -1.96 20.42
C VAL A 236 -21.44 -3.28 21.07
N GLY A 237 -22.32 -3.22 22.08
CA GLY A 237 -22.67 -4.35 22.93
C GLY A 237 -24.08 -4.89 22.74
N GLY A 238 -25.01 -4.06 22.27
CA GLY A 238 -26.42 -4.41 22.08
C GLY A 238 -26.65 -5.36 20.90
N ASP A 239 -27.45 -6.39 21.17
CA ASP A 239 -27.96 -7.43 20.27
C ASP A 239 -27.06 -7.83 19.08
N ARG A 240 -26.03 -8.61 19.46
CA ARG A 240 -25.25 -9.72 18.85
C ARG A 240 -25.28 -9.96 17.32
N PHE A 241 -26.39 -9.68 16.64
CA PHE A 241 -26.69 -9.83 15.21
C PHE A 241 -26.02 -8.88 14.20
N GLY A 242 -24.75 -8.43 14.32
CA GLY A 242 -24.13 -7.58 13.27
C GLY A 242 -24.00 -6.08 13.55
N SER A 243 -24.08 -5.63 14.82
CA SER A 243 -23.52 -4.34 15.24
C SER A 243 -22.02 -4.23 14.91
N GLY A 244 -21.27 -5.30 15.18
CA GLY A 244 -19.87 -5.44 14.79
C GLY A 244 -19.65 -5.41 13.28
N ALA A 245 -20.56 -5.98 12.49
CA ALA A 245 -20.49 -5.93 11.03
C ALA A 245 -20.68 -4.50 10.50
N ARG A 246 -21.67 -3.79 11.02
CA ARG A 246 -21.93 -2.37 10.71
C ARG A 246 -20.74 -1.47 11.06
N LEU A 247 -20.20 -1.58 12.27
CA LEU A 247 -19.02 -0.82 12.70
C LEU A 247 -17.76 -1.23 11.92
N GLY A 248 -17.61 -2.52 11.62
CA GLY A 248 -16.54 -3.02 10.75
C GLY A 248 -16.62 -2.46 9.34
N ALA A 249 -17.82 -2.40 8.74
CA ALA A 249 -18.04 -1.79 7.43
C ALA A 249 -17.74 -0.30 7.43
N MET A 250 -18.15 0.40 8.50
CA MET A 250 -17.87 1.81 8.70
C MET A 250 -16.35 2.06 8.77
N LEU A 251 -15.64 1.35 9.64
CA LEU A 251 -14.18 1.48 9.78
C LEU A 251 -13.43 1.08 8.50
N GLN A 252 -13.90 0.04 7.81
CA GLN A 252 -13.35 -0.35 6.51
C GLN A 252 -13.54 0.74 5.46
N ALA A 253 -14.69 1.41 5.43
CA ALA A 253 -14.97 2.51 4.52
C ALA A 253 -14.19 3.80 4.89
N LEU A 254 -13.91 4.03 6.17
CA LEU A 254 -13.01 5.11 6.62
C LEU A 254 -11.53 4.86 6.27
N GLY A 255 -11.14 3.62 5.96
CA GLY A 255 -9.77 3.28 5.61
C GLY A 255 -8.77 3.55 6.75
N GLY A 256 -7.57 4.04 6.42
CA GLY A 256 -6.55 4.37 7.42
C GLY A 256 -6.88 5.60 8.27
N GLN A 257 -7.93 6.36 7.94
CA GLN A 257 -8.42 7.48 8.76
C GLN A 257 -9.36 7.02 9.88
N GLY A 258 -9.81 5.76 9.89
CA GLY A 258 -10.78 5.25 10.85
C GLY A 258 -10.15 4.79 12.17
N PHE A 259 -10.57 5.42 13.27
CA PHE A 259 -10.18 5.07 14.63
C PHE A 259 -11.41 4.71 15.47
N MET A 260 -11.23 3.80 16.44
CA MET A 260 -12.31 3.41 17.34
C MET A 260 -11.82 3.17 18.77
N ALA A 261 -12.62 3.60 19.74
CA ALA A 261 -12.48 3.22 21.14
C ALA A 261 -12.97 1.78 21.35
N GLN A 262 -12.04 0.88 21.67
CA GLN A 262 -12.37 -0.49 22.04
C GLN A 262 -12.85 -0.57 23.50
N LEU A 263 -13.66 -1.59 23.81
CA LEU A 263 -14.04 -1.92 25.18
C LEU A 263 -12.78 -2.19 26.02
N GLY A 264 -12.64 -1.50 27.14
CA GLY A 264 -11.47 -1.59 28.02
C GLY A 264 -10.24 -0.81 27.54
N SER A 265 -10.38 0.08 26.55
CA SER A 265 -9.27 0.93 26.09
C SER A 265 -8.85 1.97 27.14
N ASP A 266 -7.56 2.25 27.14
CA ASP A 266 -6.79 3.13 28.02
C ASP A 266 -7.02 4.63 27.75
N GLY A 267 -8.21 5.04 27.32
CA GLY A 267 -8.40 6.43 26.88
C GLY A 267 -8.05 6.69 25.43
N GLN A 268 -7.73 5.66 24.66
CA GLN A 268 -7.23 5.81 23.30
C GLN A 268 -8.20 5.23 22.27
N LEU A 269 -8.34 5.93 21.14
CA LEU A 269 -8.87 5.41 19.89
C LEU A 269 -7.74 4.68 19.16
N ARG A 270 -8.03 3.50 18.62
CA ARG A 270 -7.06 2.70 17.86
C ARG A 270 -7.45 2.67 16.40
N ALA A 271 -6.48 2.81 15.51
CA ALA A 271 -6.70 2.69 14.07
C ALA A 271 -7.23 1.29 13.72
N TYR A 272 -8.15 1.19 12.77
CA TYR A 272 -8.75 -0.09 12.36
C TYR A 272 -7.71 -1.11 11.84
N LYS A 273 -6.62 -0.64 11.23
CA LYS A 273 -5.55 -1.47 10.63
C LYS A 273 -4.14 -1.02 10.97
N GLY A 274 -3.92 -0.44 12.14
CA GLY A 274 -2.60 0.09 12.49
C GLY A 274 -2.31 0.10 13.99
N GLN A 275 -1.07 0.44 14.32
CA GLN A 275 -0.63 0.69 15.70
C GLN A 275 -0.85 2.15 16.13
N SER A 276 -1.42 2.99 15.25
CA SER A 276 -1.70 4.37 15.57
C SER A 276 -2.78 4.47 16.64
N VAL A 277 -2.49 5.28 17.65
CA VAL A 277 -3.38 5.61 18.75
C VAL A 277 -3.65 7.10 18.76
N LEU A 278 -4.86 7.50 19.13
CA LEU A 278 -5.27 8.88 19.32
C LEU A 278 -5.97 9.02 20.66
N PRO A 279 -5.82 10.15 21.38
CA PRO A 279 -6.63 10.41 22.55
C PRO A 279 -8.12 10.36 22.21
N ASN A 280 -8.91 9.68 23.04
CA ASN A 280 -10.36 9.67 22.90
C ASN A 280 -10.91 11.04 23.30
N PRO A 281 -11.60 11.75 22.38
CA PRO A 281 -12.14 13.07 22.68
C PRO A 281 -13.26 13.02 23.72
N VAL A 282 -13.90 11.87 23.95
CA VAL A 282 -14.93 11.70 24.98
C VAL A 282 -14.38 10.81 26.08
N THR A 283 -14.05 11.43 27.21
CA THR A 283 -13.47 10.72 28.35
C THR A 283 -14.50 10.52 29.47
N ALA A 284 -14.34 9.41 30.19
CA ALA A 284 -15.10 9.03 31.37
C ALA A 284 -14.14 8.86 32.56
N PRO A 285 -14.56 9.21 33.78
CA PRO A 285 -13.69 9.12 34.93
C PRO A 285 -13.53 7.65 35.32
N THR A 286 -12.32 7.27 35.67
CA THR A 286 -12.01 5.98 36.29
C THR A 286 -11.19 6.20 37.55
N LEU A 287 -11.18 5.18 38.41
CA LEU A 287 -10.38 5.17 39.63
C LEU A 287 -8.87 5.40 39.37
N ASN A 288 -8.41 5.12 38.14
CA ASN A 288 -7.01 5.22 37.72
C ASN A 288 -6.73 6.35 36.72
N GLY A 289 -7.67 7.28 36.49
CA GLY A 289 -7.54 8.37 35.51
C GLY A 289 -8.75 8.50 34.58
N ALA A 290 -8.62 9.22 33.46
CA ALA A 290 -9.69 9.32 32.47
C ALA A 290 -9.60 8.15 31.47
N ALA A 291 -10.62 7.29 31.40
CA ALA A 291 -10.72 6.27 30.35
C ALA A 291 -11.58 6.75 29.19
N GLY A 292 -11.36 6.15 28.03
CA GLY A 292 -12.04 6.53 26.81
C GLY A 292 -13.40 5.86 26.79
N LEU A 293 -14.44 6.58 26.39
CA LEU A 293 -15.75 5.98 26.25
C LEU A 293 -15.74 5.00 25.06
N PRO A 294 -16.08 3.70 25.26
CA PRO A 294 -16.14 2.74 24.16
C PRO A 294 -17.24 3.10 23.16
N GLY A 295 -17.07 2.72 21.90
CA GLY A 295 -18.05 3.02 20.84
C GLY A 295 -17.94 4.43 20.23
N ILE A 296 -16.94 5.21 20.65
CA ILE A 296 -16.51 6.41 19.92
C ILE A 296 -15.72 5.96 18.69
N VAL A 297 -16.12 6.42 17.53
CA VAL A 297 -15.48 6.23 16.23
C VAL A 297 -15.07 7.61 15.72
N ALA A 298 -13.89 7.70 15.15
CA ALA A 298 -13.37 8.94 14.61
C ALA A 298 -12.77 8.77 13.22
N ALA A 299 -12.95 9.79 12.38
CA ALA A 299 -12.17 10.05 11.20
C ALA A 299 -11.08 11.05 11.59
N HIS A 300 -9.83 10.62 11.59
CA HIS A 300 -8.69 11.48 11.89
C HIS A 300 -7.94 11.82 10.61
N HIS A 301 -7.65 13.10 10.46
CA HIS A 301 -7.00 13.66 9.29
C HIS A 301 -5.84 14.53 9.76
N ARG A 302 -4.63 14.22 9.29
CA ARG A 302 -3.46 15.02 9.62
C ARG A 302 -3.40 16.20 8.65
N SER A 303 -2.32 16.96 8.63
CA SER A 303 -2.17 18.00 7.63
C SER A 303 -1.12 17.62 6.59
N VAL A 304 -1.28 18.27 5.44
CA VAL A 304 -0.88 17.91 4.09
C VAL A 304 0.60 17.44 3.98
N PRO A 305 1.61 17.99 4.67
CA PRO A 305 2.96 17.44 4.56
C PRO A 305 3.10 16.00 5.12
N SER A 306 2.28 15.65 6.11
CA SER A 306 2.31 14.35 6.79
C SER A 306 1.27 13.35 6.26
N GLU A 307 0.34 13.82 5.43
CA GLU A 307 -0.71 12.98 4.84
C GLU A 307 -0.25 12.19 3.63
N PHE A 308 0.73 12.72 2.89
CA PHE A 308 1.20 12.05 1.68
C PHE A 308 1.78 10.67 1.99
N THR A 309 2.28 10.41 3.20
CA THR A 309 2.68 9.05 3.57
C THR A 309 2.08 8.68 4.92
N MET A 310 0.87 8.09 4.93
CA MET A 310 0.56 7.21 6.05
C MET A 310 1.64 6.13 6.05
N ARG A 311 2.38 6.05 7.16
CA ARG A 311 3.59 5.22 7.30
C ARG A 311 3.30 3.72 7.11
N ASP A 312 2.02 3.32 7.11
CA ASP A 312 1.54 1.96 6.90
C ASP A 312 1.18 1.63 5.44
N GLY A 313 1.31 2.59 4.50
CA GLY A 313 1.02 2.39 3.08
C GLY A 313 -0.48 2.29 2.75
N SER A 314 -1.38 2.63 3.67
CA SER A 314 -2.82 2.50 3.46
C SER A 314 -3.44 3.56 2.54
N ASN A 315 -2.74 4.66 2.26
CA ASN A 315 -3.06 5.61 1.19
C ASN A 315 -1.97 5.57 0.12
N PRO A 316 -2.18 4.90 -1.02
CA PRO A 316 -1.21 4.89 -2.11
C PRO A 316 -1.03 6.31 -2.68
N PRO A 317 0.15 6.63 -3.20
CA PRO A 317 0.39 7.90 -3.85
C PRO A 317 -0.63 8.21 -4.95
N THR A 318 -1.20 9.41 -4.96
CA THR A 318 -1.91 9.93 -6.14
C THR A 318 -0.90 10.38 -7.19
N GLN A 319 -1.35 10.65 -8.43
CA GLN A 319 -0.46 11.04 -9.53
C GLN A 319 0.34 12.34 -9.26
N ASP A 320 -0.11 13.19 -8.33
CA ASP A 320 0.44 14.53 -8.07
C ASP A 320 1.09 14.63 -6.68
N TRP A 321 2.14 13.85 -6.44
CA TRP A 321 2.92 13.98 -5.21
C TRP A 321 3.90 15.15 -5.28
N ASN A 322 3.57 16.22 -4.55
CA ASN A 322 4.44 17.38 -4.38
C ASN A 322 4.88 17.48 -2.91
N PHE A 323 6.17 17.29 -2.64
CA PHE A 323 6.75 17.46 -1.30
C PHE A 323 7.03 18.93 -0.92
N ALA A 324 6.39 19.89 -1.59
CA ALA A 324 6.54 21.33 -1.36
C ALA A 324 8.02 21.78 -1.33
N ASN A 325 8.80 21.32 -2.31
CA ASN A 325 10.25 21.55 -2.40
C ASN A 325 11.07 20.99 -1.21
N ARG A 326 10.54 20.05 -0.43
CA ARG A 326 11.31 19.37 0.63
C ARG A 326 12.08 18.18 0.05
N ALA A 327 13.32 18.02 0.50
CA ALA A 327 14.15 16.89 0.12
C ALA A 327 13.63 15.58 0.74
N LEU A 328 13.62 14.51 -0.04
CA LEU A 328 13.42 13.15 0.45
C LEU A 328 14.75 12.59 0.95
N ASN A 329 14.91 12.54 2.27
CA ASN A 329 16.09 11.96 2.90
C ASN A 329 15.80 10.51 3.34
N HIS A 330 16.84 9.66 3.39
CA HIS A 330 16.76 8.26 3.86
C HIS A 330 15.82 7.34 3.06
N VAL A 331 15.65 7.59 1.76
CA VAL A 331 14.92 6.66 0.87
C VAL A 331 15.83 5.48 0.54
N SER A 332 15.53 4.29 1.07
CA SER A 332 16.30 3.07 0.79
C SER A 332 16.04 2.53 -0.62
N THR A 333 14.84 2.73 -1.15
CA THR A 333 14.43 2.24 -2.47
C THR A 333 13.38 3.17 -3.05
N LEU A 334 13.61 3.63 -4.30
CA LEU A 334 12.64 4.38 -5.09
C LEU A 334 12.42 3.60 -6.40
N GLY A 335 11.25 2.98 -6.54
CA GLY A 335 10.80 2.36 -7.79
C GLY A 335 9.92 3.32 -8.57
N VAL A 336 10.13 3.43 -9.88
CA VAL A 336 9.27 4.21 -10.79
C VAL A 336 8.82 3.30 -11.90
N ASP A 337 7.52 3.01 -11.98
CA ASP A 337 6.91 2.28 -13.10
C ASP A 337 6.67 3.26 -14.25
N GLY A 338 7.72 3.64 -14.97
CA GLY A 338 7.63 4.57 -16.10
C GLY A 338 8.86 5.47 -16.29
N LEU A 339 8.63 6.65 -16.84
CA LEU A 339 9.67 7.66 -17.07
C LEU A 339 9.93 8.47 -15.78
N ALA A 340 11.17 8.47 -15.30
CA ALA A 340 11.61 9.38 -14.26
C ALA A 340 12.48 10.49 -14.88
N THR A 341 12.05 11.75 -14.74
CA THR A 341 12.86 12.91 -15.12
C THR A 341 13.51 13.49 -13.87
N LEU A 342 14.83 13.41 -13.80
CA LEU A 342 15.63 13.93 -12.68
C LEU A 342 16.48 15.09 -13.19
N GLY A 343 16.49 16.23 -12.48
CA GLY A 343 17.27 17.39 -12.91
C GLY A 343 18.79 17.18 -12.74
N SER A 344 19.22 16.79 -11.53
CA SER A 344 20.62 16.45 -11.25
C SER A 344 20.68 15.27 -10.29
N VAL A 345 21.54 14.29 -10.60
CA VAL A 345 21.70 13.08 -9.78
C VAL A 345 23.16 12.98 -9.38
N LYS A 346 23.42 12.92 -8.07
CA LYS A 346 24.74 12.60 -7.51
C LYS A 346 24.70 11.19 -6.93
N VAL A 347 25.45 10.26 -7.52
CA VAL A 347 25.54 8.88 -7.05
C VAL A 347 26.86 8.71 -6.31
N GLY A 348 26.80 8.42 -5.00
CA GLY A 348 28.00 8.31 -4.16
C GLY A 348 28.72 6.97 -4.24
N ASN A 349 28.05 5.93 -4.74
CA ASN A 349 28.60 4.58 -4.87
C ASN A 349 28.51 4.14 -6.34
N ASN A 350 27.62 3.21 -6.67
CA ASN A 350 27.48 2.65 -8.01
C ASN A 350 26.18 3.11 -8.67
N LEU A 351 26.26 3.51 -9.94
CA LEU A 351 25.11 3.67 -10.82
C LEU A 351 25.12 2.52 -11.83
N SER A 352 24.07 1.69 -11.82
CA SER A 352 23.88 0.64 -12.82
C SER A 352 22.73 1.03 -13.75
N VAL A 353 23.05 1.27 -15.02
CA VAL A 353 22.05 1.51 -16.08
C VAL A 353 21.96 0.25 -16.92
N SER A 354 20.80 -0.39 -16.93
CA SER A 354 20.50 -1.49 -17.84
C SER A 354 19.72 -0.96 -19.04
N GLY A 355 20.22 -1.16 -20.26
CA GLY A 355 19.62 -0.64 -21.49
C GLY A 355 20.54 0.36 -22.20
N ASN A 356 19.96 1.32 -22.89
CA ASN A 356 20.70 2.38 -23.58
C ASN A 356 20.89 3.57 -22.64
N ALA A 357 22.12 4.08 -22.54
CA ALA A 357 22.43 5.36 -21.92
C ALA A 357 22.88 6.32 -23.02
N GLU A 358 22.12 7.39 -23.23
CA GLU A 358 22.51 8.51 -24.09
C GLU A 358 22.88 9.67 -23.18
N VAL A 359 24.09 10.21 -23.36
CA VAL A 359 24.54 11.39 -22.63
C VAL A 359 24.74 12.50 -23.65
N ASP A 360 23.94 13.56 -23.51
CA ASP A 360 24.14 14.80 -24.24
C ASP A 360 25.02 15.72 -23.39
N GLY A 361 26.30 15.80 -23.73
CA GLY A 361 27.32 16.57 -23.00
C GLY A 361 28.59 15.77 -22.67
N ASP A 362 29.41 16.33 -21.76
CA ASP A 362 30.68 15.74 -21.36
C ASP A 362 30.48 14.65 -20.30
N VAL A 363 31.16 13.52 -20.46
CA VAL A 363 31.26 12.46 -19.45
C VAL A 363 32.69 12.40 -18.93
N THR A 364 32.88 12.69 -17.64
CA THR A 364 34.15 12.46 -16.94
C THR A 364 34.01 11.25 -16.03
N ILE A 365 34.87 10.25 -16.20
CA ILE A 365 34.89 9.06 -15.35
C ILE A 365 36.22 9.01 -14.61
N ASP A 366 36.20 9.41 -13.35
CA ASP A 366 37.35 9.25 -12.44
C ASP A 366 37.28 7.86 -11.78
N GLY A 367 37.75 6.84 -12.50
CA GLY A 367 37.78 5.46 -12.01
C GLY A 367 37.74 4.41 -13.12
N ALA A 368 37.58 3.14 -12.72
CA ALA A 368 37.43 2.04 -13.67
C ALA A 368 36.02 2.04 -14.27
N ALA A 369 35.91 2.18 -15.60
CA ALA A 369 34.67 2.06 -16.34
C ALA A 369 34.68 0.78 -17.16
N ALA A 370 33.68 -0.09 -16.98
CA ALA A 370 33.44 -1.23 -17.86
C ALA A 370 32.21 -0.91 -18.73
N VAL A 371 32.43 -0.59 -20.01
CA VAL A 371 31.35 -0.34 -20.95
C VAL A 371 31.14 -1.58 -21.81
N THR A 372 30.09 -2.33 -21.49
CA THR A 372 29.67 -3.50 -22.27
C THR A 372 28.54 -3.08 -23.20
N GLY A 373 28.87 -2.63 -24.42
CA GLY A 373 27.88 -2.14 -25.38
C GLY A 373 28.48 -1.28 -26.49
N ARG A 374 27.63 -0.69 -27.32
CA ARG A 374 28.06 0.28 -28.35
C ARG A 374 28.16 1.66 -27.73
N VAL A 375 29.35 2.25 -27.77
CA VAL A 375 29.56 3.68 -27.46
C VAL A 375 29.63 4.44 -28.78
N VAL A 376 28.81 5.47 -28.94
CA VAL A 376 28.92 6.42 -30.06
C VAL A 376 29.42 7.74 -29.49
N MET A 377 30.65 8.11 -29.82
CA MET A 377 31.22 9.42 -29.48
C MET A 377 31.22 10.29 -30.73
N THR A 378 30.54 11.44 -30.66
CA THR A 378 30.45 12.42 -31.76
C THR A 378 31.53 13.51 -31.67
N GLY A 379 32.27 13.58 -30.55
CA GLY A 379 33.41 14.48 -30.32
C GLY A 379 34.76 13.77 -30.28
N GLY A 380 35.81 14.50 -29.87
CA GLY A 380 37.14 13.94 -29.65
C GLY A 380 37.19 13.05 -28.40
N ALA A 381 37.87 11.92 -28.48
CA ALA A 381 38.05 11.00 -27.36
C ALA A 381 39.53 10.93 -26.97
N SER A 382 39.83 11.17 -25.69
CA SER A 382 41.17 10.99 -25.13
C SER A 382 41.14 9.84 -24.12
N LEU A 383 41.87 8.77 -24.40
CA LEU A 383 42.04 7.63 -23.49
C LEU A 383 43.38 7.75 -22.76
N TYR A 384 43.36 7.72 -21.43
CA TYR A 384 44.56 7.71 -20.59
C TYR A 384 44.61 6.40 -19.79
N GLY A 385 45.75 5.70 -19.84
CA GLY A 385 45.96 4.42 -19.15
C GLY A 385 45.97 3.19 -20.07
N ALA A 386 46.02 1.99 -19.48
CA ALA A 386 46.03 0.73 -20.22
C ALA A 386 44.66 0.48 -20.87
N SER A 387 44.59 0.71 -22.18
CA SER A 387 43.35 0.63 -22.98
C SER A 387 43.53 -0.43 -24.05
N SER A 388 42.55 -1.32 -24.23
CA SER A 388 42.46 -2.21 -25.39
C SER A 388 41.32 -1.74 -26.28
N VAL A 389 41.59 -1.55 -27.57
CA VAL A 389 40.57 -1.19 -28.57
C VAL A 389 40.50 -2.34 -29.56
N GLU A 390 39.37 -3.05 -29.58
CA GLU A 390 39.08 -4.10 -30.55
C GLU A 390 38.05 -3.55 -31.56
N HIS A 391 38.19 -3.94 -32.83
CA HIS A 391 37.34 -3.52 -33.96
C HIS A 391 37.43 -2.03 -34.36
N LEU A 392 38.65 -1.54 -34.58
CA LEU A 392 38.86 -0.29 -35.31
C LEU A 392 38.48 -0.45 -36.80
N GLY A 393 37.40 0.21 -37.22
CA GLY A 393 37.07 0.38 -38.64
C GLY A 393 37.83 1.56 -39.23
N MET A 394 38.90 1.30 -39.99
CA MET A 394 39.64 2.36 -40.70
C MET A 394 38.80 2.92 -41.86
N ARG A 395 38.62 4.25 -41.93
CA ARG A 395 37.76 4.92 -42.92
C ARG A 395 38.39 5.11 -44.31
N SER A 396 39.71 5.02 -44.46
CA SER A 396 40.38 5.09 -45.78
C SER A 396 41.76 4.43 -45.74
N ILE A 397 42.08 3.62 -46.74
CA ILE A 397 43.42 3.07 -46.99
C ILE A 397 44.05 3.93 -48.10
N GLN A 398 45.23 4.49 -47.87
CA GLN A 398 46.03 5.13 -48.92
C GLN A 398 46.98 4.09 -49.53
N SER A 399 47.09 4.08 -50.85
CA SER A 399 48.01 3.18 -51.59
C SER A 399 49.46 3.60 -51.40
N ILE A 400 50.40 2.64 -51.46
CA ILE A 400 51.83 2.93 -51.38
C ILE A 400 52.27 3.63 -52.67
N GLY A 401 52.45 4.95 -52.56
CA GLY A 401 52.85 5.83 -53.67
C GLY A 401 52.74 7.31 -53.30
N ASP A 402 51.82 7.64 -52.41
CA ASP A 402 51.66 8.99 -51.87
C ASP A 402 52.65 9.28 -50.72
N ALA A 403 53.14 10.52 -50.64
CA ALA A 403 54.02 10.95 -49.56
C ALA A 403 53.30 10.85 -48.21
N CYS A 404 53.87 10.12 -47.26
CA CYS A 404 53.23 9.91 -45.97
C CYS A 404 53.30 11.20 -45.12
N SER A 405 52.14 11.73 -44.73
CA SER A 405 52.05 12.97 -43.97
C SER A 405 52.39 12.74 -42.50
N THR A 406 53.28 13.56 -41.93
CA THR A 406 53.61 13.50 -40.49
C THR A 406 52.53 14.09 -39.58
N ARG A 407 51.50 14.73 -40.14
CA ARG A 407 50.43 15.36 -39.36
C ARG A 407 49.34 14.38 -38.90
N HIS A 408 49.24 13.20 -39.53
CA HIS A 408 48.27 12.16 -39.16
C HIS A 408 48.97 10.81 -39.18
N HIS A 409 48.74 9.98 -38.15
CA HIS A 409 49.24 8.61 -38.10
C HIS A 409 48.66 7.84 -39.30
N SER A 410 49.46 7.71 -40.35
CA SER A 410 49.07 7.10 -41.61
C SER A 410 49.60 5.66 -41.61
N PHE A 411 48.73 4.71 -41.94
CA PHE A 411 49.07 3.31 -42.14
C PHE A 411 48.90 2.97 -43.62
N ALA A 412 49.81 2.16 -44.14
CA ALA A 412 49.73 1.62 -45.49
C ALA A 412 49.98 0.11 -45.45
N GLN A 413 49.43 -0.58 -46.43
CA GLN A 413 49.63 -2.01 -46.64
C GLN A 413 50.51 -2.18 -47.86
N ASP A 414 51.51 -3.06 -47.78
CA ASP A 414 52.39 -3.35 -48.93
C ASP A 414 51.61 -4.13 -49.99
N ASP A 415 51.40 -3.52 -51.16
CA ASP A 415 50.66 -4.12 -52.27
C ASP A 415 51.33 -5.41 -52.79
N GLN A 416 52.62 -5.59 -52.54
CA GLN A 416 53.34 -6.82 -52.90
C GLN A 416 53.38 -7.84 -51.76
N ASN A 417 53.02 -7.44 -50.54
CA ASN A 417 53.08 -8.30 -49.37
C ASN A 417 51.95 -7.94 -48.39
N LEU A 418 50.75 -8.40 -48.72
CA LEU A 418 49.49 -8.05 -48.02
C LEU A 418 49.51 -8.33 -46.51
N GLU A 419 50.48 -9.07 -45.97
CA GLU A 419 50.60 -9.32 -44.53
C GLU A 419 51.44 -8.27 -43.79
N GLN A 420 52.04 -7.30 -44.48
CA GLN A 420 52.88 -6.28 -43.84
C GLN A 420 52.16 -4.93 -43.71
N LEU A 421 51.82 -4.60 -42.47
CA LEU A 421 51.38 -3.26 -42.09
C LEU A 421 52.59 -2.35 -41.91
N MET A 422 52.59 -1.22 -42.61
CA MET A 422 53.61 -0.18 -42.50
C MET A 422 53.02 1.07 -41.83
N MET A 423 53.81 1.72 -40.97
CA MET A 423 53.45 3.01 -40.36
C MET A 423 54.37 4.11 -40.86
N CYS A 424 53.82 5.29 -41.14
CA CYS A 424 54.62 6.45 -41.49
C CYS A 424 55.41 6.95 -40.27
N HIS A 425 56.73 6.95 -40.36
CA HIS A 425 57.63 7.51 -39.36
C HIS A 425 58.69 8.39 -40.05
N ASN A 426 58.79 9.65 -39.64
CA ASN A 426 59.69 10.64 -40.25
C ASN A 426 59.60 10.69 -41.79
N THR A 427 58.38 10.79 -42.33
CA THR A 427 58.08 10.82 -43.78
C THR A 427 58.49 9.55 -44.56
N LYS A 428 58.81 8.46 -43.87
CA LYS A 428 59.15 7.17 -44.48
C LYS A 428 58.24 6.07 -43.94
N TRP A 429 57.87 5.13 -44.79
CA TRP A 429 57.14 3.95 -44.38
C TRP A 429 58.07 2.97 -43.65
N VAL A 430 57.75 2.61 -42.41
CA VAL A 430 58.53 1.69 -41.58
C VAL A 430 57.69 0.44 -41.28
N ARG A 431 58.32 -0.74 -41.41
CA ARG A 431 57.68 -2.03 -41.12
C ARG A 431 57.50 -2.21 -39.61
N ILE A 432 56.30 -2.62 -39.21
CA ILE A 432 56.04 -3.02 -37.82
C ILE A 432 56.34 -4.52 -37.74
N ALA A 433 57.39 -4.92 -37.01
CA ALA A 433 57.67 -6.32 -36.78
C ALA A 433 56.59 -6.91 -35.87
N ALA A 434 55.81 -7.86 -36.38
CA ALA A 434 54.80 -8.57 -35.59
C ALA A 434 55.51 -9.41 -34.53
N ALA A 435 55.38 -9.04 -33.25
CA ALA A 435 55.79 -9.87 -32.14
C ALA A 435 54.79 -11.04 -32.01
N THR A 436 55.27 -12.27 -32.16
CA THR A 436 54.47 -13.48 -31.99
C THR A 436 53.94 -13.55 -30.54
N PRO A 437 52.62 -13.52 -30.30
CA PRO A 437 52.10 -13.56 -28.93
C PRO A 437 52.27 -14.97 -28.35
N ALA A 438 52.81 -15.06 -27.14
CA ALA A 438 52.76 -16.28 -26.33
C ALA A 438 51.31 -16.63 -26.01
N ALA A 439 50.97 -17.92 -26.10
CA ALA A 439 49.62 -18.43 -25.90
C ALA A 439 49.07 -18.06 -24.50
N PRO A 440 47.86 -17.46 -24.41
CA PRO A 440 47.24 -17.16 -23.13
C PRO A 440 46.74 -18.44 -22.43
N PRO A 441 46.76 -18.49 -21.09
CA PRO A 441 46.22 -19.60 -20.32
C PRO A 441 44.69 -19.72 -20.53
N PRO A 442 44.12 -20.93 -20.37
CA PRO A 442 42.71 -21.17 -20.65
C PRO A 442 41.80 -20.29 -19.77
N PRO A 443 40.74 -19.69 -20.32
CA PRO A 443 39.84 -18.82 -19.58
C PRO A 443 39.10 -19.61 -18.50
N ALA A 444 38.99 -19.00 -17.32
CA ALA A 444 38.14 -19.47 -16.24
C ALA A 444 36.70 -19.66 -16.76
N ALA A 445 36.12 -20.82 -16.44
CA ALA A 445 34.79 -21.22 -16.90
C ALA A 445 33.76 -20.11 -16.64
N SER A 446 33.22 -19.54 -17.72
CA SER A 446 32.09 -18.62 -17.67
C SER A 446 30.90 -19.35 -17.02
N GLN A 447 30.47 -18.90 -15.84
CA GLN A 447 29.24 -19.37 -15.20
C GLN A 447 28.06 -19.01 -16.12
N ARG A 448 27.57 -19.99 -16.87
CA ARG A 448 26.30 -19.86 -17.60
C ARG A 448 25.15 -19.79 -16.58
N PRO A 449 24.11 -18.98 -16.80
CA PRO A 449 22.97 -18.89 -15.89
C PRO A 449 22.24 -20.23 -15.81
N GLY A 450 22.47 -20.96 -14.73
CA GLY A 450 21.80 -22.21 -14.39
C GLY A 450 20.77 -22.02 -13.28
N PHE A 451 19.90 -23.01 -13.12
CA PHE A 451 19.04 -23.15 -11.94
C PHE A 451 19.80 -23.87 -10.86
N HIS A 452 19.76 -23.34 -9.65
CA HIS A 452 20.32 -23.98 -8.47
C HIS A 452 19.20 -24.27 -7.46
N PHE A 453 19.00 -25.54 -7.16
CA PHE A 453 18.03 -25.98 -6.16
C PHE A 453 18.80 -26.42 -4.93
N ARG A 454 18.36 -25.98 -3.75
CA ARG A 454 18.97 -26.38 -2.48
C ARG A 454 17.89 -26.74 -1.47
N LEU A 455 18.08 -27.86 -0.79
CA LEU A 455 17.25 -28.27 0.33
C LEU A 455 17.95 -27.85 1.62
N SER A 456 17.53 -26.75 2.25
CA SER A 456 18.32 -26.10 3.31
C SER A 456 17.94 -26.52 4.74
N GLU A 457 16.75 -27.07 4.98
CA GLU A 457 16.28 -27.29 6.35
C GLU A 457 16.61 -28.68 6.92
N ARG A 458 17.00 -28.72 8.20
CA ARG A 458 17.24 -29.97 8.96
C ARG A 458 15.89 -30.57 9.40
N GLY A 459 15.58 -31.77 8.96
CA GLY A 459 14.40 -32.52 9.44
C GLY A 459 13.49 -33.12 8.37
N PHE A 460 13.78 -32.89 7.09
CA PHE A 460 13.01 -33.49 5.99
C PHE A 460 13.14 -35.02 5.98
N ARG A 461 12.02 -35.73 6.13
CA ARG A 461 11.92 -37.19 6.04
C ARG A 461 11.03 -37.58 4.86
N GLY A 462 11.55 -37.41 3.65
CA GLY A 462 10.88 -37.78 2.40
C GLY A 462 11.88 -37.90 1.26
N LEU A 463 11.49 -38.50 0.14
CA LEU A 463 12.25 -38.41 -1.11
C LEU A 463 11.75 -37.19 -1.88
N LEU A 464 12.66 -36.29 -2.22
CA LEU A 464 12.37 -35.08 -2.99
C LEU A 464 13.06 -35.16 -4.35
N ARG A 465 12.38 -34.72 -5.40
CA ARG A 465 12.98 -34.52 -6.72
C ARG A 465 12.51 -33.22 -7.34
N PHE A 466 13.38 -32.62 -8.13
CA PHE A 466 13.09 -31.46 -8.96
C PHE A 466 12.91 -31.89 -10.41
N GLU A 467 11.99 -31.24 -11.11
CA GLU A 467 11.70 -31.49 -12.52
C GLU A 467 11.58 -30.13 -13.23
N VAL A 468 12.40 -29.93 -14.25
CA VAL A 468 12.33 -28.77 -15.14
C VAL A 468 11.75 -29.22 -16.46
N ILE A 469 10.59 -28.67 -16.81
CA ILE A 469 9.93 -28.91 -18.09
C ILE A 469 10.25 -27.75 -19.02
N TYR A 470 10.82 -28.06 -20.18
CA TYR A 470 11.25 -27.09 -21.18
C TYR A 470 10.79 -27.49 -22.58
N ARG A 471 10.71 -26.53 -23.49
CA ARG A 471 10.46 -26.74 -24.91
C ARG A 471 11.73 -26.52 -25.70
N GLN A 472 12.03 -27.46 -26.60
CA GLN A 472 13.09 -27.35 -27.58
C GLN A 472 12.53 -27.75 -28.94
N ASN A 473 12.67 -26.86 -29.93
CA ASN A 473 12.16 -27.08 -31.29
C ASN A 473 10.67 -27.49 -31.33
N GLY A 474 9.84 -26.84 -30.49
CA GLY A 474 8.40 -27.11 -30.40
C GLY A 474 7.98 -28.36 -29.63
N SER A 475 8.93 -29.23 -29.23
CA SER A 475 8.66 -30.43 -28.43
C SER A 475 8.94 -30.17 -26.94
N THR A 476 8.15 -30.78 -26.05
CA THR A 476 8.31 -30.63 -24.59
C THR A 476 9.19 -31.75 -24.04
N TYR A 477 10.21 -31.38 -23.27
CA TYR A 477 11.17 -32.26 -22.61
C TYR A 477 11.16 -32.00 -21.10
N SER A 478 11.68 -32.95 -20.33
CA SER A 478 11.79 -32.85 -18.87
C SER A 478 13.17 -33.30 -18.40
N ALA A 479 13.84 -32.45 -17.63
CA ALA A 479 15.04 -32.82 -16.88
C ALA A 479 14.69 -33.04 -15.40
N LYS A 480 15.01 -34.22 -14.87
CA LYS A 480 14.74 -34.59 -13.47
C LYS A 480 16.03 -34.67 -12.68
N SER A 481 16.01 -34.17 -11.45
CA SER A 481 17.08 -34.40 -10.50
C SER A 481 17.09 -35.86 -10.03
N PRO A 482 18.22 -36.33 -9.46
CA PRO A 482 18.22 -37.48 -8.58
C PRO A 482 17.22 -37.30 -7.42
N GLU A 483 16.87 -38.42 -6.78
CA GLU A 483 16.04 -38.41 -5.58
C GLU A 483 16.90 -38.06 -4.36
N TYR A 484 16.46 -37.06 -3.60
CA TYR A 484 17.16 -36.58 -2.42
C TYR A 484 16.40 -36.96 -1.16
N SER A 485 17.07 -37.68 -0.26
CA SER A 485 16.58 -38.02 1.08
C SER A 485 17.31 -37.26 2.19
N GLN A 486 18.35 -36.48 1.85
CA GLN A 486 19.23 -35.81 2.80
C GLN A 486 19.19 -34.29 2.64
N THR A 487 19.26 -33.61 3.78
CA THR A 487 19.31 -32.15 3.88
C THR A 487 20.66 -31.64 3.38
N GLY A 488 20.68 -30.50 2.68
CA GLY A 488 21.88 -29.96 2.04
C GLY A 488 22.09 -30.43 0.60
N ALA A 489 21.22 -31.31 0.08
CA ALA A 489 21.23 -31.69 -1.32
C ALA A 489 21.10 -30.47 -2.23
N THR A 490 21.95 -30.42 -3.26
CA THR A 490 21.89 -29.40 -4.29
C THR A 490 21.76 -30.05 -5.66
N TRP A 491 20.96 -29.44 -6.52
CA TRP A 491 20.86 -29.80 -7.92
C TRP A 491 21.06 -28.55 -8.76
N SER A 492 21.92 -28.65 -9.76
CA SER A 492 22.15 -27.55 -10.69
C SER A 492 21.80 -28.02 -12.10
N TRP A 493 21.01 -27.25 -12.82
CA TRP A 493 20.66 -27.54 -14.20
C TRP A 493 20.85 -26.31 -15.07
N THR A 494 21.63 -26.47 -16.14
CA THR A 494 21.90 -25.42 -17.11
C THR A 494 21.40 -25.91 -18.47
N PRO A 495 20.53 -25.16 -19.16
CA PRO A 495 20.12 -25.52 -20.50
C PRO A 495 21.28 -25.37 -21.49
N ASP A 496 21.37 -26.31 -22.43
CA ASP A 496 22.51 -26.43 -23.35
C ASP A 496 22.39 -25.56 -24.61
N ALA A 497 21.26 -24.90 -24.87
CA ALA A 497 21.04 -24.20 -26.14
C ALA A 497 20.24 -22.89 -26.03
N SER A 498 20.53 -21.96 -26.95
CA SER A 498 19.87 -20.66 -27.13
C SER A 498 18.38 -20.73 -27.54
N ASN A 499 17.87 -21.92 -27.88
CA ASN A 499 16.48 -22.15 -28.33
C ASN A 499 15.63 -22.99 -27.36
N GLN A 500 16.00 -23.03 -26.06
CA GLN A 500 15.18 -23.67 -25.04
C GLN A 500 14.32 -22.62 -24.31
N GLN A 501 12.99 -22.82 -24.30
CA GLN A 501 12.04 -22.06 -23.49
C GLN A 501 11.63 -22.90 -22.29
N ILE A 502 11.82 -22.38 -21.08
CA ILE A 502 11.48 -23.13 -19.87
C ILE A 502 10.03 -22.86 -19.53
N VAL A 503 9.24 -23.91 -19.43
CA VAL A 503 7.78 -23.79 -19.30
C VAL A 503 7.34 -23.93 -17.86
N LEU A 504 7.91 -24.89 -17.12
CA LEU A 504 7.44 -25.21 -15.78
C LEU A 504 8.53 -25.78 -14.90
N LEU A 505 8.65 -25.22 -13.70
CA LEU A 505 9.44 -25.79 -12.62
C LEU A 505 8.52 -26.54 -11.65
N VAL A 506 8.88 -27.78 -11.32
CA VAL A 506 8.14 -28.64 -10.40
C VAL A 506 9.06 -29.19 -9.32
N ALA A 507 8.66 -29.09 -8.05
CA ALA A 507 9.25 -29.87 -6.97
C ALA A 507 8.22 -30.91 -6.50
N GLN A 508 8.66 -32.15 -6.34
CA GLN A 508 7.80 -33.28 -5.98
C GLN A 508 8.35 -33.99 -4.74
N ILE A 509 7.45 -34.48 -3.90
CA ILE A 509 7.76 -35.34 -2.75
C ILE A 509 7.11 -36.71 -2.94
N HIS A 510 7.80 -37.77 -2.55
CA HIS A 510 7.24 -39.12 -2.56
C HIS A 510 6.39 -39.35 -1.30
N ALA A 511 5.07 -39.42 -1.44
CA ALA A 511 4.10 -39.58 -0.36
C ALA A 511 3.82 -41.05 0.00
N GLY A 512 4.85 -41.90 -0.03
CA GLY A 512 4.73 -43.35 0.22
C GLY A 512 3.90 -44.05 -0.86
N GLN A 513 2.81 -44.74 -0.49
CA GLN A 513 1.98 -45.50 -1.44
C GLN A 513 1.27 -44.62 -2.49
N ASN A 514 1.11 -43.32 -2.23
CA ASN A 514 0.46 -42.39 -3.14
C ASN A 514 1.38 -41.86 -4.26
N GLY A 515 2.64 -42.33 -4.32
CA GLY A 515 3.62 -41.92 -5.32
C GLY A 515 4.07 -40.47 -5.17
N TRP A 516 4.44 -39.84 -6.28
CA TRP A 516 4.99 -38.49 -6.32
C TRP A 516 3.88 -37.41 -6.33
N VAL A 517 3.91 -36.52 -5.35
CA VAL A 517 2.99 -35.38 -5.23
C VAL A 517 3.75 -34.08 -5.50
N SER A 518 3.21 -33.21 -6.35
CA SER A 518 3.80 -31.89 -6.61
C SER A 518 3.56 -30.96 -5.42
N ILE A 519 4.64 -30.48 -4.81
CA ILE A 519 4.59 -29.50 -3.71
C ILE A 519 4.84 -28.07 -4.20
N MET A 520 5.40 -27.94 -5.40
CA MET A 520 5.63 -26.66 -6.08
C MET A 520 5.38 -26.84 -7.57
N ARG A 521 4.62 -25.93 -8.17
CA ARG A 521 4.51 -25.76 -9.63
C ARG A 521 4.60 -24.27 -9.93
N ARG A 522 5.62 -23.86 -10.68
CA ARG A 522 5.81 -22.46 -11.07
C ARG A 522 6.01 -22.36 -12.58
N PRO A 523 5.10 -21.71 -13.31
CA PRO A 523 5.40 -21.30 -14.67
C PRO A 523 6.51 -20.25 -14.62
N LEU A 524 7.41 -20.30 -15.61
CA LEU A 524 8.48 -19.33 -15.75
C LEU A 524 8.18 -18.50 -17.01
N ASP A 525 8.08 -17.18 -16.85
CA ASP A 525 7.99 -16.26 -17.99
C ASP A 525 9.40 -16.03 -18.56
N ASP A 526 9.52 -16.06 -19.89
CA ASP A 526 10.79 -16.08 -20.64
C ASP A 526 11.77 -14.95 -20.26
N ASP A 527 11.28 -13.78 -19.87
CA ASP A 527 12.09 -12.58 -19.62
C ASP A 527 12.85 -12.63 -18.28
N LEU A 528 12.35 -13.39 -17.29
CA LEU A 528 12.99 -13.52 -15.97
C LEU A 528 14.17 -14.50 -15.96
N TYR A 529 14.30 -15.33 -17.00
CA TYR A 529 15.25 -16.44 -17.06
C TYR A 529 16.63 -16.06 -17.62
N ARG A 530 16.69 -15.20 -18.65
CA ARG A 530 17.91 -15.03 -19.46
C ARG A 530 19.06 -14.29 -18.76
N THR A 531 18.81 -13.56 -17.68
CA THR A 531 19.77 -12.55 -17.19
C THR A 531 20.51 -12.93 -15.90
N LYS A 532 19.94 -13.76 -15.02
CA LYS A 532 20.57 -14.15 -13.75
C LYS A 532 20.10 -15.55 -13.33
N GLY A 533 21.03 -16.45 -13.02
CA GLY A 533 20.71 -17.76 -12.46
C GLY A 533 19.76 -17.64 -11.27
N LYS A 534 18.77 -18.52 -11.19
CA LYS A 534 17.74 -18.49 -10.13
C LYS A 534 17.99 -19.61 -9.14
N CYS A 535 17.80 -19.28 -7.87
CA CYS A 535 17.97 -20.23 -6.80
C CYS A 535 16.64 -20.46 -6.06
N TYR A 536 16.41 -21.71 -5.66
CA TYR A 536 15.19 -22.12 -4.96
C TYR A 536 15.56 -22.95 -3.73
N ASN A 537 15.26 -22.39 -2.56
CA ASN A 537 15.42 -23.02 -1.26
C ASN A 537 14.05 -23.51 -0.75
N ILE A 538 13.93 -24.81 -0.45
CA ILE A 538 12.73 -25.36 0.20
C ILE A 538 12.99 -25.41 1.71
N LEU A 539 12.21 -24.63 2.47
CA LEU A 539 12.52 -24.28 3.86
C LEU A 539 11.67 -25.00 4.92
N SER A 540 10.71 -25.88 4.60
CA SER A 540 9.88 -26.50 5.64
C SER A 540 9.41 -27.92 5.35
N THR A 541 8.92 -28.58 6.39
CA THR A 541 8.19 -29.87 6.33
C THR A 541 6.67 -29.71 6.47
N ALA A 542 6.17 -28.52 6.86
CA ALA A 542 4.76 -28.25 7.04
C ALA A 542 4.13 -27.68 5.75
N TYR A 543 3.01 -28.25 5.31
CA TYR A 543 2.24 -27.71 4.19
C TYR A 543 1.53 -26.42 4.65
N PRO A 544 1.62 -25.30 3.91
CA PRO A 544 2.31 -25.11 2.63
C PRO A 544 3.83 -24.90 2.75
N PHE A 545 4.60 -25.52 1.86
CA PHE A 545 6.06 -25.45 1.82
C PHE A 545 6.53 -24.04 1.42
N PRO A 546 7.21 -23.27 2.31
CA PRO A 546 7.79 -22.00 1.94
C PRO A 546 8.97 -22.23 0.99
N VAL A 547 8.97 -21.49 -0.12
CA VAL A 547 10.08 -21.46 -1.09
C VAL A 547 10.72 -20.09 -0.99
N ASP A 548 12.01 -20.06 -0.65
CA ASP A 548 12.81 -18.85 -0.64
C ASP A 548 13.67 -18.77 -1.91
N HIS A 549 13.81 -17.56 -2.44
CA HIS A 549 14.57 -17.24 -3.64
C HIS A 549 15.97 -16.67 -3.34
N SER A 550 16.30 -16.52 -2.06
CA SER A 550 17.63 -16.10 -1.64
C SER A 550 18.59 -17.29 -1.68
N CYS A 551 19.68 -17.15 -2.43
CA CYS A 551 20.88 -17.96 -2.22
C CYS A 551 22.01 -16.99 -1.95
N ASN A 552 22.28 -16.82 -0.67
CA ASN A 552 23.55 -16.29 -0.20
C ASN A 552 24.60 -17.41 -0.20
#